data_AF-A0A1H4GHG2-F1
#
_entry.id   AF-A0A1H4GHG2-F1
#
_cell.length_a   1.000
_cell.length_b   1.000
_cell.length_c   1.000
_cell.angle_alpha   90.00
_cell.angle_beta   90.00
_cell.angle_gamma   90.00
#
_symmetry.space_group_name_H-M   'P 1'
#
loop_
_entity.id
_entity.type
_entity.pdbx_description
1 polymer ?
#
loop_
_entity_poly.entity_id
_entity_poly.type
_entity_poly.pdbx_seq_one_letter_code
_entity_poly.pdbx_strand_id
1 'polypeptide(L)'
;MAKVRDFIGITNDILLARGVRLPLEGQSVVSSETRFNKGLELQKSIFGERIEQMHKNAPDNQKHIQRYLSANCFGDYQTRSGLNVKTRELITFSILVSLGGCESQVKSHIQGNANVGNNKDTLLAVVTQLLPFIGYPRTLNAIACLNEVIPEK
;
A
#
# COMPACT_ATOMS: atom_id res chain seq x y z
N MET A 1 17.67 -1.20 7.48
CA MET A 1 17.67 0.18 6.92
C MET A 1 17.39 0.08 5.44
N ALA A 2 16.36 0.78 4.96
CA ALA A 2 15.54 0.36 3.82
C ALA A 2 16.00 0.93 2.46
N LYS A 3 15.58 0.26 1.37
CA LYS A 3 15.78 0.58 -0.07
C LYS A 3 15.51 2.03 -0.50
N VAL A 4 15.03 2.89 0.40
CA VAL A 4 14.57 4.26 0.15
C VAL A 4 15.50 5.34 0.72
N ARG A 5 16.52 4.99 1.53
CA ARG A 5 17.36 6.01 2.19
C ARG A 5 18.05 6.93 1.17
N ASP A 6 18.65 6.37 0.14
CA ASP A 6 19.42 7.13 -0.85
C ASP A 6 18.49 8.05 -1.66
N PHE A 7 17.27 7.60 -1.95
CA PHE A 7 16.25 8.41 -2.62
C PHE A 7 15.79 9.60 -1.79
N ILE A 8 15.73 9.49 -0.45
CA ILE A 8 15.36 10.62 0.42
C ILE A 8 16.40 11.74 0.32
N GLY A 9 17.69 11.41 0.34
CA GLY A 9 18.78 12.39 0.20
C GLY A 9 18.69 13.14 -1.12
N ILE A 10 18.64 12.38 -2.24
CA ILE A 10 18.54 12.95 -3.59
C ILE A 10 17.27 13.81 -3.74
N THR A 11 16.14 13.35 -3.20
CA THR A 11 14.87 14.11 -3.26
C THR A 11 15.00 15.42 -2.48
N ASN A 12 15.62 15.41 -1.30
CA ASN A 12 15.83 16.62 -0.50
C ASN A 12 16.73 17.62 -1.22
N ASP A 13 17.83 17.18 -1.83
CA ASP A 13 18.75 18.04 -2.58
C ASP A 13 18.01 18.74 -3.74
N ILE A 14 17.18 17.98 -4.45
CA ILE A 14 16.36 18.49 -5.55
C ILE A 14 15.29 19.49 -5.05
N LEU A 15 14.65 19.21 -3.91
CA LEU A 15 13.66 20.10 -3.30
C LEU A 15 14.31 21.43 -2.86
N LEU A 16 15.46 21.37 -2.21
CA LEU A 16 16.23 22.55 -1.80
C LEU A 16 16.68 23.37 -3.01
N ALA A 17 17.19 22.72 -4.06
CA ALA A 17 17.57 23.39 -5.31
C ALA A 17 16.38 24.08 -6.01
N ARG A 18 15.15 23.62 -5.75
CA ARG A 18 13.90 24.24 -6.23
C ARG A 18 13.28 25.24 -5.24
N GLY A 19 13.99 25.60 -4.17
CA GLY A 19 13.54 26.59 -3.18
C GLY A 19 12.52 26.08 -2.17
N VAL A 20 12.31 24.75 -2.07
CA VAL A 20 11.42 24.17 -1.06
C VAL A 20 12.14 24.14 0.30
N ARG A 21 11.50 24.72 1.32
CA ARG A 21 12.01 24.70 2.70
C ARG A 21 11.81 23.32 3.33
N LEU A 22 12.87 22.78 3.93
CA LEU A 22 12.85 21.52 4.67
C LEU A 22 13.18 21.73 6.17
N PRO A 23 12.72 20.86 7.08
CA PRO A 23 11.83 19.72 6.82
C PRO A 23 10.41 20.18 6.48
N LEU A 24 9.70 19.37 5.69
CA LEU A 24 8.28 19.56 5.45
C LEU A 24 7.49 19.34 6.74
N GLU A 25 6.29 19.93 6.82
CA GLU A 25 5.39 19.74 7.94
C GLU A 25 4.98 18.27 8.10
N GLY A 26 5.00 17.78 9.35
CA GLY A 26 4.62 16.41 9.69
C GLY A 26 3.16 16.13 9.33
N GLN A 27 2.91 15.00 8.66
CA GLN A 27 1.57 14.59 8.21
C GLN A 27 0.93 13.52 9.13
N SER A 28 1.43 13.35 10.36
CA SER A 28 0.86 12.39 11.30
C SER A 28 -0.44 12.93 11.86
N VAL A 29 -1.48 12.10 11.82
CA VAL A 29 -2.82 12.43 12.37
C VAL A 29 -3.20 11.53 13.55
N VAL A 30 -2.26 10.70 14.01
CA VAL A 30 -2.42 9.74 15.11
C VAL A 30 -1.31 9.87 16.14
N SER A 31 -1.57 9.34 17.32
CA SER A 31 -0.66 9.19 18.45
C SER A 31 -0.41 7.71 18.76
N SER A 32 0.51 7.42 19.69
CA SER A 32 0.78 6.05 20.16
C SER A 32 -0.47 5.34 20.70
N GLU A 33 -1.37 6.09 21.33
CA GLU A 33 -2.64 5.60 21.90
C GLU A 33 -3.69 5.35 20.82
N THR A 34 -3.74 6.19 19.78
CA THR A 34 -4.82 6.19 18.79
C THR A 34 -4.50 5.43 17.50
N ARG A 35 -3.20 5.20 17.19
CA ARG A 35 -2.76 4.57 15.93
C ARG A 35 -3.36 3.20 15.66
N PHE A 36 -3.59 2.40 16.70
CA PHE A 36 -4.18 1.06 16.51
C PHE A 36 -5.63 1.15 16.04
N ASN A 37 -6.47 1.91 16.75
CA ASN A 37 -7.89 2.03 16.42
C ASN A 37 -8.09 2.73 15.07
N LYS A 38 -7.39 3.84 14.83
CA LYS A 38 -7.47 4.57 13.55
C LYS A 38 -6.94 3.76 12.38
N GLY A 39 -5.85 3.03 12.58
CA GLY A 39 -5.31 2.14 11.57
C GLY A 39 -6.24 0.96 11.28
N LEU A 40 -6.86 0.36 12.31
CA LEU A 40 -7.82 -0.73 12.14
C LEU A 40 -9.08 -0.26 11.40
N GLU A 41 -9.61 0.93 11.74
CA GLU A 41 -10.74 1.56 11.05
C GLU A 41 -10.44 1.72 9.55
N LEU A 42 -9.28 2.29 9.20
CA LEU A 42 -8.86 2.45 7.81
C LEU A 42 -8.62 1.11 7.11
N GLN A 43 -7.97 0.15 7.78
CA GLN A 43 -7.71 -1.17 7.20
C GLN A 43 -9.01 -1.90 6.87
N LYS A 44 -10.02 -1.82 7.76
CA LYS A 44 -11.35 -2.38 7.52
C LYS A 44 -12.10 -1.68 6.40
N SER A 45 -11.98 -0.36 6.26
CA SER A 45 -12.67 0.35 5.16
C SER A 45 -12.15 -0.05 3.78
N ILE A 46 -10.88 -0.46 3.67
CA ILE A 46 -10.26 -0.92 2.41
C ILE A 46 -10.53 -2.41 2.18
N PHE A 47 -10.37 -3.25 3.20
CA PHE A 47 -10.31 -4.71 3.05
C PHE A 47 -11.51 -5.49 3.62
N GLY A 48 -12.46 -4.81 4.25
CA GLY A 48 -13.68 -5.39 4.79
C GLY A 48 -13.49 -6.20 6.08
N GLU A 49 -14.51 -6.98 6.41
CA GLU A 49 -14.64 -7.71 7.69
C GLU A 49 -13.57 -8.80 7.88
N ARG A 50 -12.90 -9.25 6.81
CA ARG A 50 -11.82 -10.24 6.91
C ARG A 50 -10.70 -9.81 7.84
N ILE A 51 -10.51 -8.50 8.05
CA ILE A 51 -9.50 -7.97 8.96
C ILE A 51 -9.79 -8.36 10.41
N GLU A 52 -11.05 -8.36 10.83
CA GLU A 52 -11.42 -8.80 12.18
C GLU A 52 -11.16 -10.30 12.35
N GLN A 53 -11.48 -11.09 11.32
CA GLN A 53 -11.20 -12.52 11.31
C GLN A 53 -9.69 -12.81 11.39
N MET A 54 -8.85 -12.03 10.70
CA MET A 54 -7.39 -12.15 10.78
C MET A 54 -6.88 -11.89 12.21
N HIS A 55 -7.42 -10.90 12.92
CA HIS A 55 -7.06 -10.66 14.32
C HIS A 55 -7.56 -11.77 15.24
N LYS A 56 -8.81 -12.22 15.06
CA LYS A 56 -9.43 -13.26 15.89
C LYS A 56 -8.76 -14.62 15.74
N ASN A 57 -8.42 -14.99 14.51
CA ASN A 57 -7.90 -16.31 14.17
C ASN A 57 -6.36 -16.39 14.22
N ALA A 58 -5.67 -15.27 14.44
CA ALA A 58 -4.22 -15.28 14.59
C ALA A 58 -3.82 -16.09 15.83
N PRO A 59 -2.91 -17.07 15.69
CA PRO A 59 -2.29 -17.74 16.83
C PRO A 59 -1.69 -16.73 17.80
N ASP A 60 -1.66 -17.05 19.09
CA ASP A 60 -1.21 -16.11 20.13
C ASP A 60 0.20 -15.59 19.88
N ASN A 61 1.11 -16.45 19.41
CA ASN A 61 2.48 -16.08 19.06
C ASN A 61 2.58 -15.20 17.80
N GLN A 62 1.51 -14.98 17.04
CA GLN A 62 1.46 -14.16 15.82
C GLN A 62 0.57 -12.91 15.97
N LYS A 63 -0.22 -12.79 17.04
CA LYS A 63 -1.10 -11.62 17.28
C LYS A 63 -0.36 -10.28 17.23
N HIS A 64 0.91 -10.26 17.62
CA HIS A 64 1.74 -9.06 17.54
C HIS A 64 1.92 -8.56 16.10
N ILE A 65 2.01 -9.46 15.10
CA ILE A 65 2.08 -9.09 13.68
C ILE A 65 0.79 -8.43 13.21
N GLN A 66 -0.38 -8.97 13.59
CA GLN A 66 -1.67 -8.35 13.28
C GLN A 66 -1.79 -6.96 13.92
N ARG A 67 -1.32 -6.82 15.16
CA ARG A 67 -1.24 -5.53 15.84
C ARG A 67 -0.32 -4.55 15.12
N TYR A 68 0.86 -4.98 14.66
CA TYR A 68 1.79 -4.13 13.91
C TYR A 68 1.22 -3.72 12.55
N LEU A 69 0.51 -4.62 11.87
CA LEU A 69 -0.14 -4.28 10.62
C LEU A 69 -1.15 -3.14 10.85
N SER A 70 -2.09 -3.30 11.78
CA SER A 70 -3.10 -2.25 12.03
C SER A 70 -2.50 -0.98 12.65
N ALA A 71 -1.63 -1.09 13.66
CA ALA A 71 -1.08 0.09 14.34
C ALA A 71 0.04 0.78 13.55
N ASN A 72 1.05 0.04 13.12
CA ASN A 72 2.21 0.64 12.47
C ASN A 72 1.96 0.88 10.97
N CYS A 73 1.59 -0.15 10.20
CA CYS A 73 1.41 0.03 8.76
C CYS A 73 0.22 0.97 8.48
N PHE A 74 -0.97 0.62 8.95
CA PHE A 74 -2.16 1.42 8.67
C PHE A 74 -2.21 2.70 9.51
N GLY A 75 -2.04 2.58 10.83
CA GLY A 75 -2.09 3.70 11.76
C GLY A 75 -1.00 4.75 11.49
N ASP A 76 0.28 4.41 11.65
CA ASP A 76 1.37 5.40 11.57
C ASP A 76 1.63 5.95 10.15
N TYR A 77 1.30 5.18 9.09
CA TYR A 77 1.63 5.55 7.71
C TYR A 77 0.42 5.76 6.78
N GLN A 78 -0.53 4.81 6.70
CA GLN A 78 -1.63 4.92 5.73
C GLN A 78 -2.64 6.02 6.10
N THR A 79 -2.82 6.35 7.38
CA THR A 79 -3.72 7.44 7.81
C THR A 79 -3.21 8.84 7.47
N ARG A 80 -1.94 9.01 7.06
CA ARG A 80 -1.34 10.33 6.82
C ARG A 80 -2.02 11.07 5.66
N SER A 81 -2.25 12.36 5.83
CA SER A 81 -2.99 13.23 4.89
C SER A 81 -2.26 13.58 3.59
N GLY A 82 -0.96 13.34 3.48
CA GLY A 82 -0.18 13.77 2.30
C GLY A 82 -0.56 13.08 0.98
N LEU A 83 -1.22 11.92 1.02
CA LEU A 83 -1.80 11.25 -0.15
C LEU A 83 -3.15 10.66 0.24
N ASN A 84 -4.15 10.76 -0.64
CA ASN A 84 -5.44 10.13 -0.44
C ASN A 84 -5.32 8.60 -0.56
N VAL A 85 -6.34 7.89 -0.04
CA VAL A 85 -6.35 6.42 0.01
C VAL A 85 -6.27 5.78 -1.37
N LYS A 86 -7.00 6.32 -2.37
CA LYS A 86 -6.96 5.82 -3.76
C LYS A 86 -5.54 5.81 -4.32
N THR A 87 -4.79 6.90 -4.13
CA THR A 87 -3.42 7.02 -4.62
C THR A 87 -2.47 6.12 -3.84
N ARG A 88 -2.62 6.00 -2.51
CA ARG A 88 -1.80 5.10 -1.69
C ARG A 88 -1.97 3.63 -2.08
N GLU A 89 -3.19 3.19 -2.35
CA GLU A 89 -3.47 1.82 -2.79
C GLU A 89 -2.87 1.52 -4.17
N LEU A 90 -2.87 2.48 -5.11
CA LEU A 90 -2.19 2.32 -6.40
C LEU A 90 -0.67 2.18 -6.25
N ILE A 91 -0.06 3.04 -5.42
CA ILE A 91 1.40 2.99 -5.16
C ILE A 91 1.78 1.67 -4.46
N THR A 92 0.97 1.22 -3.51
CA THR A 92 1.21 -0.04 -2.81
C THR A 92 1.11 -1.22 -3.77
N PHE A 93 0.07 -1.24 -4.61
CA PHE A 93 -0.07 -2.22 -5.69
C PHE A 93 1.13 -2.22 -6.63
N SER A 94 1.59 -1.05 -7.10
CA SER A 94 2.74 -0.97 -8.02
C SER A 94 4.03 -1.51 -7.39
N ILE A 95 4.24 -1.24 -6.10
CA ILE A 95 5.41 -1.74 -5.36
C ILE A 95 5.32 -3.26 -5.19
N LEU A 96 4.17 -3.81 -4.82
CA LEU A 96 3.98 -5.26 -4.64
C LEU A 96 4.22 -6.04 -5.93
N VAL A 97 3.67 -5.55 -7.05
CA VAL A 97 3.91 -6.10 -8.38
C VAL A 97 5.41 -6.04 -8.72
N SER A 98 6.05 -4.92 -8.41
CA SER A 98 7.48 -4.72 -8.68
C SER A 98 8.39 -5.59 -7.81
N LEU A 99 7.99 -5.94 -6.58
CA LEU A 99 8.76 -6.85 -5.72
C LEU A 99 8.76 -8.29 -6.24
N GLY A 100 7.61 -8.77 -6.74
CA GLY A 100 7.40 -10.16 -7.12
C GLY A 100 7.30 -11.12 -5.93
N GLY A 101 6.76 -12.33 -6.13
CA GLY A 101 6.60 -13.33 -5.05
C GLY A 101 5.62 -12.91 -3.95
N CYS A 102 4.75 -11.95 -4.25
CA CYS A 102 3.78 -11.34 -3.34
C CYS A 102 2.35 -11.50 -3.88
N GLU A 103 2.07 -12.55 -4.66
CA GLU A 103 0.83 -12.72 -5.41
C GLU A 103 -0.41 -12.66 -4.50
N SER A 104 -0.35 -13.21 -3.28
CA SER A 104 -1.47 -13.12 -2.31
C SER A 104 -1.76 -11.67 -1.87
N GLN A 105 -0.73 -10.84 -1.70
CA GLN A 105 -0.85 -9.42 -1.40
C GLN A 105 -1.30 -8.64 -2.63
N VAL A 106 -0.77 -8.95 -3.82
CA VAL A 106 -1.19 -8.34 -5.09
C VAL A 106 -2.69 -8.54 -5.29
N LYS A 107 -3.21 -9.77 -5.14
CA LYS A 107 -4.66 -10.05 -5.21
C LYS A 107 -5.46 -9.26 -4.16
N SER A 108 -4.95 -9.21 -2.93
CA SER A 108 -5.58 -8.46 -1.84
C SER A 108 -5.68 -6.96 -2.14
N HIS A 109 -4.64 -6.37 -2.75
CA HIS A 109 -4.59 -4.96 -3.12
C HIS A 109 -5.29 -4.67 -4.46
N ILE A 110 -5.49 -5.64 -5.34
CA ILE A 110 -6.42 -5.49 -6.47
C ILE A 110 -7.85 -5.28 -5.95
N GLN A 111 -8.29 -6.14 -5.01
CA GLN A 111 -9.60 -5.97 -4.37
C GLN A 111 -9.67 -4.67 -3.55
N GLY A 112 -8.61 -4.33 -2.80
CA GLY A 112 -8.53 -3.07 -2.06
C GLY A 112 -8.68 -1.86 -2.98
N ASN A 113 -7.99 -1.85 -4.11
CA ASN A 113 -8.12 -0.81 -5.14
C ASN A 113 -9.55 -0.69 -5.67
N ALA A 114 -10.20 -1.81 -5.99
CA ALA A 114 -11.60 -1.81 -6.43
C ALA A 114 -12.54 -1.21 -5.37
N ASN A 115 -12.35 -1.60 -4.10
CA ASN A 115 -13.16 -1.10 -2.98
C ASN A 115 -13.01 0.42 -2.77
N VAL A 116 -11.81 0.97 -3.00
CA VAL A 116 -11.59 2.41 -2.91
C VAL A 116 -11.91 3.15 -4.20
N GLY A 117 -12.35 2.45 -5.26
CA GLY A 117 -12.87 3.02 -6.50
C GLY A 117 -11.86 3.18 -7.64
N ASN A 118 -10.74 2.45 -7.62
CA ASN A 118 -9.83 2.30 -8.76
C ASN A 118 -10.26 1.05 -9.55
N ASN A 119 -10.61 1.22 -10.83
CA ASN A 119 -11.14 0.15 -11.67
C ASN A 119 -10.03 -0.71 -12.29
N LYS A 120 -10.42 -1.84 -12.92
CA LYS A 120 -9.50 -2.76 -13.58
C LYS A 120 -8.62 -2.09 -14.63
N ASP A 121 -9.18 -1.18 -15.43
CA ASP A 121 -8.45 -0.44 -16.47
C ASP A 121 -7.32 0.39 -15.87
N THR A 122 -7.58 1.06 -14.73
CA THR A 122 -6.56 1.82 -14.00
C THR A 122 -5.43 0.92 -13.52
N LEU A 123 -5.76 -0.26 -12.99
CA LEU A 123 -4.75 -1.22 -12.51
C LEU A 123 -3.94 -1.81 -13.66
N LEU A 124 -4.59 -2.12 -14.79
CA LEU A 124 -3.91 -2.57 -16.00
C LEU A 124 -2.97 -1.49 -16.56
N ALA A 125 -3.37 -0.21 -16.50
CA ALA A 125 -2.51 0.91 -16.89
C ALA A 125 -1.26 1.01 -16.00
N VAL A 126 -1.41 0.81 -14.68
CA VAL A 126 -0.24 0.72 -13.77
C VAL A 126 0.67 -0.44 -14.17
N VAL A 127 0.13 -1.64 -14.40
CA VAL A 127 0.92 -2.81 -14.79
C VAL A 127 1.63 -2.57 -16.14
N THR A 128 0.97 -1.93 -17.09
CA THR A 128 1.54 -1.54 -18.38
C THR A 128 2.70 -0.57 -18.20
N GLN A 129 2.56 0.44 -17.34
CA GLN A 129 3.62 1.40 -17.04
C GLN A 129 4.84 0.74 -16.37
N LEU A 130 4.63 -0.34 -15.61
CA LEU A 130 5.71 -1.07 -14.94
C LEU A 130 6.50 -1.98 -15.86
N LEU A 131 5.92 -2.47 -16.97
CA LEU A 131 6.54 -3.42 -17.89
C LEU A 131 8.01 -3.09 -18.26
N PRO A 132 8.37 -1.87 -18.69
CA PRO A 132 9.76 -1.57 -19.04
C PRO A 132 10.74 -1.63 -17.85
N PHE A 133 10.25 -1.52 -16.61
CA PHE A 133 11.08 -1.49 -15.41
C PHE A 133 11.23 -2.86 -14.75
N ILE A 134 10.21 -3.72 -14.86
CA ILE A 134 10.16 -4.99 -14.11
C ILE A 134 10.10 -6.23 -15.01
N GLY A 135 9.98 -6.04 -16.33
CA GLY A 135 9.98 -7.10 -17.33
C GLY A 135 8.69 -7.92 -17.40
N TYR A 136 8.63 -8.78 -18.42
CA TYR A 136 7.46 -9.61 -18.69
C TYR A 136 7.07 -10.56 -17.55
N PRO A 137 7.98 -11.30 -16.87
CA PRO A 137 7.56 -12.29 -15.88
C PRO A 137 6.70 -11.72 -14.75
N ARG A 138 7.10 -10.58 -14.17
CA ARG A 138 6.34 -9.93 -13.09
C ARG A 138 5.05 -9.29 -13.59
N THR A 139 5.11 -8.69 -14.78
CA THR A 139 3.94 -8.07 -15.43
C THR A 139 2.87 -9.12 -15.75
N LEU A 140 3.25 -10.27 -16.29
CA LEU A 140 2.32 -11.36 -16.61
C LEU A 140 1.72 -11.99 -15.34
N ASN A 141 2.50 -12.17 -14.27
CA ASN A 141 1.96 -12.60 -12.98
C ASN A 141 0.92 -11.62 -12.43
N ALA A 142 1.15 -10.32 -12.57
CA ALA A 142 0.20 -9.29 -12.14
C ALA A 142 -1.08 -9.30 -12.97
N ILE A 143 -0.98 -9.47 -14.30
CA ILE A 143 -2.15 -9.62 -15.20
C ILE A 143 -2.95 -10.88 -14.83
N ALA A 144 -2.28 -12.00 -14.55
CA ALA A 144 -2.95 -13.22 -14.09
C ALA A 144 -3.73 -12.97 -12.78
N CYS A 145 -3.13 -12.30 -11.80
CA CYS A 145 -3.82 -11.90 -10.57
C CYS A 145 -5.00 -10.95 -10.82
N LEU A 146 -4.86 -9.99 -11.75
CA LEU A 146 -5.94 -9.07 -12.14
C LEU A 146 -7.14 -9.82 -12.71
N ASN A 147 -6.90 -10.75 -13.63
CA ASN A 147 -7.94 -11.54 -14.26
C ASN A 147 -8.62 -12.53 -13.30
N GLU A 148 -7.89 -13.04 -12.31
CA GLU A 148 -8.46 -13.90 -11.28
C GLU A 148 -9.38 -13.12 -10.33
N VAL A 149 -8.97 -11.94 -9.87
CA VAL A 149 -9.73 -11.15 -8.89
C VAL A 149 -10.87 -10.36 -9.55
N ILE A 150 -10.63 -9.82 -10.75
CA ILE A 150 -11.61 -9.05 -11.52
C ILE A 150 -11.61 -9.62 -12.95
N PRO A 151 -12.46 -10.61 -13.27
CA PRO A 151 -12.55 -11.18 -14.61
C PRO A 151 -12.89 -10.13 -15.68
N GLU A 152 -12.50 -10.40 -16.93
CA GLU A 152 -13.03 -9.62 -18.07
C GLU A 152 -14.54 -9.80 -18.20
N LYS A 153 -15.20 -8.79 -18.78
CA LYS A 153 -16.63 -8.87 -19.10
C LYS A 153 -16.91 -9.80 -20.27
#